data_AF-A0A399RH55-F1
#
_entry.id   AF-A0A399RH55-F1
#
_cell.length_a   1.000
_cell.length_b   1.000
_cell.length_c   1.000
_cell.angle_alpha   90.00
_cell.angle_beta   90.00
_cell.angle_gamma   90.00
#
_symmetry.space_group_name_H-M   'P 1'
#
loop_
_entity.id
_entity.type
_entity.pdbx_description
1 polymer ?
#
loop_
_entity_poly.entity_id
_entity_poly.type
_entity_poly.pdbx_seq_one_letter_code
_entity_poly.pdbx_strand_id
1 'polypeptide(L)'
;MSHGQGIGKRIAALFRRNKAGHEESHQPAEPASDEPLRAEAPHEDEDVLHNAIDHRRAKFQIGQVVQHRIFDFRGVIFDVDPVFANTDEWYEAIPEDMRPSKDQPYYHLFAENDKTHYVAYVSEGNLVPDDSDDPVTHPDIPHFFERTPEGYALKTMHSN
;
A
#
# COMPACT_ATOMS: atom_id res chain seq x y z
N MET A 1 -23.64 1.02 -15.73
CA MET A 1 -22.48 1.93 -15.79
C MET A 1 -22.16 2.37 -14.36
N SER A 2 -20.86 2.54 -14.04
CA SER A 2 -20.27 2.73 -12.69
C SER A 2 -20.21 1.43 -11.86
N HIS A 3 -19.19 0.55 -11.94
CA HIS A 3 -17.73 0.66 -11.72
C HIS A 3 -17.35 1.13 -10.32
N GLY A 4 -16.99 0.18 -9.44
CA GLY A 4 -16.45 0.45 -8.11
C GLY A 4 -16.54 -0.72 -7.13
N GLN A 5 -16.11 -1.94 -7.51
CA GLN A 5 -16.00 -3.06 -6.56
C GLN A 5 -15.06 -4.11 -7.14
N GLY A 6 -13.89 -4.34 -6.55
CA GLY A 6 -13.04 -5.42 -7.05
C GLY A 6 -11.69 -5.68 -6.38
N ILE A 7 -11.12 -4.75 -5.61
CA ILE A 7 -9.73 -4.90 -5.16
C ILE A 7 -9.64 -5.42 -3.71
N GLY A 8 -10.55 -5.01 -2.83
CA GLY A 8 -10.54 -5.42 -1.42
C GLY A 8 -10.92 -6.88 -1.12
N LYS A 9 -11.47 -7.63 -2.10
CA LYS A 9 -11.98 -8.99 -1.85
C LYS A 9 -10.91 -10.09 -1.82
N ARG A 10 -9.68 -9.84 -2.28
CA ARG A 10 -8.68 -10.90 -2.53
C ARG A 10 -7.64 -11.10 -1.44
N ILE A 11 -7.23 -10.08 -0.67
CA ILE A 11 -6.32 -10.29 0.48
C ILE A 11 -7.06 -10.91 1.67
N ALA A 12 -8.36 -10.60 1.85
CA ALA A 12 -9.23 -11.26 2.82
C ALA A 12 -9.43 -12.78 2.54
N ALA A 13 -8.99 -13.29 1.38
CA ALA A 13 -9.04 -14.72 1.08
C ALA A 13 -7.94 -15.52 1.80
N LEU A 14 -6.87 -14.88 2.30
CA LEU A 14 -5.79 -15.58 3.00
C LEU A 14 -6.02 -15.74 4.52
N PHE A 15 -6.97 -15.03 5.11
CA PHE A 15 -7.17 -14.98 6.58
C PHE A 15 -8.58 -15.36 7.08
N ARG A 16 -9.47 -15.91 6.23
CA ARG A 16 -10.81 -16.32 6.67
C ARG A 16 -10.83 -17.76 7.23
N ARG A 17 -10.66 -17.90 8.55
CA ARG A 17 -11.32 -18.97 9.32
C ARG A 17 -11.63 -18.56 10.76
N ASN A 18 -12.93 -18.68 11.10
CA ASN A 18 -13.64 -18.52 12.41
C ASN A 18 -14.07 -17.09 12.79
N LYS A 19 -15.36 -16.73 12.58
CA LYS A 19 -16.55 -16.79 13.51
C LYS A 19 -16.46 -15.76 14.65
N ALA A 20 -17.49 -15.10 15.16
CA ALA A 20 -18.84 -14.67 14.78
C ALA A 20 -19.39 -13.88 16.00
N GLY A 21 -20.14 -12.79 15.77
CA GLY A 21 -21.10 -12.20 16.71
C GLY A 21 -20.56 -11.22 17.76
N HIS A 22 -21.00 -9.95 17.72
CA HIS A 22 -21.81 -9.33 18.79
C HIS A 22 -22.32 -7.93 18.39
N GLU A 23 -23.54 -7.65 18.85
CA GLU A 23 -24.37 -6.46 18.61
C GLU A 23 -24.00 -5.26 19.50
N GLU A 24 -24.13 -4.07 18.90
CA GLU A 24 -24.81 -2.85 19.40
C GLU A 24 -24.34 -2.11 20.67
N SER A 25 -23.94 -0.83 20.51
CA SER A 25 -24.42 0.26 21.38
C SER A 25 -24.14 1.65 20.77
N HIS A 26 -25.21 2.39 20.50
CA HIS A 26 -25.24 3.85 20.34
C HIS A 26 -24.70 4.55 21.59
N GLN A 27 -23.87 5.57 21.43
CA GLN A 27 -23.68 6.61 22.44
C GLN A 27 -24.19 7.95 21.90
N PRO A 28 -24.93 8.74 22.70
CA PRO A 28 -25.51 10.01 22.28
C PRO A 28 -24.45 11.12 22.21
N ALA A 29 -24.69 12.08 21.33
CA ALA A 29 -23.89 13.30 21.20
C ALA A 29 -23.96 14.15 22.48
N GLU A 30 -22.79 14.59 22.98
CA GLU A 30 -22.71 15.59 24.04
C GLU A 30 -23.06 17.00 23.52
N PRO A 31 -23.74 17.85 24.33
CA PRO A 31 -24.07 19.21 23.94
C PRO A 31 -22.83 20.11 23.98
N ALA A 32 -22.64 20.92 22.93
CA ALA A 32 -21.59 21.91 22.81
C ALA A 32 -21.66 22.94 23.96
N SER A 33 -20.60 23.05 24.75
CA SER A 33 -20.40 24.13 25.70
C SER A 33 -19.82 25.35 24.99
N ASP A 34 -20.56 26.47 25.00
CA ASP A 34 -20.06 27.80 24.63
C ASP A 34 -18.97 28.23 25.63
N GLU A 35 -17.71 27.96 25.31
CA GLU A 35 -16.56 28.64 25.93
C GLU A 35 -16.19 29.85 25.05
N PRO A 36 -16.10 31.07 25.59
CA PRO A 36 -15.69 32.23 24.79
C PRO A 36 -14.23 32.07 24.35
N LEU A 37 -14.01 32.24 23.04
CA LEU A 37 -12.73 32.26 22.36
C LEU A 37 -11.72 33.13 23.12
N ARG A 38 -10.89 32.52 23.97
CA ARG A 38 -9.67 33.15 24.45
C ARG A 38 -8.79 33.34 23.21
N ALA A 39 -8.35 34.57 22.98
CA ALA A 39 -7.34 34.84 21.98
C ALA A 39 -6.06 34.10 22.42
N GLU A 40 -5.84 32.92 21.85
CA GLU A 40 -4.57 32.21 21.89
C GLU A 40 -3.49 33.21 21.43
N ALA A 41 -2.45 33.40 22.24
CA ALA A 41 -1.29 34.18 21.84
C ALA A 41 -0.71 33.60 20.54
N PRO A 42 0.02 34.39 19.72
CA PRO A 42 0.70 33.83 18.56
C PRO A 42 1.67 32.78 19.08
N HIS A 43 1.44 31.52 18.75
CA HIS A 43 2.45 30.49 18.92
C HIS A 43 3.58 30.86 17.98
N GLU A 44 4.68 31.34 18.55
CA GLU A 44 5.96 31.49 17.86
C GLU A 44 6.51 30.09 17.59
N ASP A 45 5.89 29.38 16.64
CA ASP A 45 6.42 28.11 16.16
C ASP A 45 7.54 28.43 15.18
N GLU A 46 8.76 28.50 15.72
CA GLU A 46 9.99 28.65 14.96
C GLU A 46 10.08 27.58 13.84
N ASP A 47 10.34 28.07 12.62
CA ASP A 47 10.88 27.31 11.48
C ASP A 47 10.10 26.07 10.98
N VAL A 48 8.76 26.12 10.90
CA VAL A 48 8.04 25.20 10.00
C VAL A 48 8.20 25.68 8.56
N LEU A 49 9.28 25.25 7.90
CA LEU A 49 9.46 25.48 6.48
C LEU A 49 8.33 24.76 5.73
N HIS A 50 7.31 25.52 5.32
CA HIS A 50 6.11 25.02 4.61
C HIS A 50 6.40 24.27 3.29
N ASN A 51 7.68 24.23 2.87
CA ASN A 51 8.20 23.54 1.70
C ASN A 51 9.32 22.53 2.03
N ALA A 52 9.47 22.11 3.30
CA ALA A 52 10.40 21.04 3.64
C ALA A 52 9.94 19.74 2.95
N ILE A 53 10.72 19.27 1.98
CA ILE A 53 10.49 17.98 1.35
C ILE A 53 10.98 16.90 2.32
N ASP A 54 10.06 16.06 2.83
CA ASP A 54 10.45 14.87 3.57
C ASP A 54 11.13 13.89 2.60
N HIS A 55 12.43 13.68 2.79
CA HIS A 55 13.25 12.83 1.95
C HIS A 55 13.31 11.41 2.52
N ARG A 56 12.48 10.52 1.96
CA ARG A 56 12.55 9.08 2.25
C ARG A 56 13.25 8.31 1.15
N ARG A 57 14.12 7.37 1.53
CA ARG A 57 14.81 6.48 0.61
C ARG A 57 14.11 5.12 0.54
N ALA A 58 13.42 4.87 -0.57
CA ALA A 58 12.87 3.56 -0.92
C ALA A 58 13.98 2.54 -1.19
N LYS A 59 13.81 1.29 -0.74
CA LYS A 59 14.76 0.18 -0.97
C LYS A 59 14.62 -0.44 -2.35
N PHE A 60 13.40 -0.45 -2.89
CA PHE A 60 13.08 -1.06 -4.18
C PHE A 60 12.64 0.00 -5.20
N GLN A 61 12.87 -0.29 -6.46
CA GLN A 61 12.55 0.59 -7.59
C GLN A 61 11.36 0.08 -8.40
N ILE A 62 10.67 0.98 -9.11
CA ILE A 62 9.66 0.62 -10.11
C ILE A 62 10.33 -0.28 -11.18
N GLY A 63 9.65 -1.35 -11.56
CA GLY A 63 10.15 -2.35 -12.50
C GLY A 63 11.01 -3.46 -11.88
N GLN A 64 11.38 -3.33 -10.60
CA GLN A 64 12.09 -4.38 -9.89
C GLN A 64 11.17 -5.56 -9.57
N VAL A 65 11.73 -6.77 -9.70
CA VAL A 65 11.05 -8.01 -9.27
C VAL A 65 11.38 -8.27 -7.81
N VAL A 66 10.34 -8.54 -7.03
CA VAL A 66 10.44 -8.81 -5.60
C VAL A 66 9.54 -9.99 -5.24
N GLN A 67 9.84 -10.62 -4.12
CA GLN A 67 9.03 -11.68 -3.52
C GLN A 67 8.65 -11.29 -2.09
N HIS A 68 7.51 -11.78 -1.64
CA HIS A 68 7.08 -11.55 -0.27
C HIS A 68 7.79 -12.52 0.68
N ARG A 69 8.21 -12.04 1.86
CA ARG A 69 9.04 -12.81 2.81
C ARG A 69 8.36 -14.04 3.40
N ILE A 70 7.05 -13.92 3.65
CA ILE A 70 6.25 -14.96 4.34
C ILE A 70 5.30 -15.69 3.38
N PHE A 71 4.52 -14.95 2.59
CA PHE A 71 3.61 -15.53 1.59
C PHE A 71 4.32 -15.82 0.28
N ASP A 72 3.92 -16.93 -0.34
CA ASP A 72 4.50 -17.42 -1.59
C ASP A 72 3.89 -16.70 -2.79
N PHE A 73 4.38 -15.48 -3.04
CA PHE A 73 4.10 -14.73 -4.25
C PHE A 73 5.28 -13.83 -4.62
N ARG A 74 5.37 -13.53 -5.90
CA ARG A 74 6.33 -12.58 -6.48
C ARG A 74 5.62 -11.55 -7.35
N GLY A 75 6.29 -10.46 -7.68
CA GLY A 75 5.69 -9.45 -8.56
C GLY A 75 6.64 -8.35 -8.98
N VAL A 76 6.19 -7.58 -9.97
CA VAL A 76 6.88 -6.39 -10.47
C VAL A 76 6.28 -5.15 -9.82
N ILE A 77 7.14 -4.31 -9.22
CA ILE A 77 6.72 -3.04 -8.62
C ILE A 77 6.31 -2.07 -9.74
N PHE A 78 5.11 -1.47 -9.63
CA PHE A 78 4.67 -0.45 -10.58
C PHE A 78 4.39 0.92 -9.96
N ASP A 79 4.26 0.99 -8.63
CA ASP A 79 4.05 2.25 -7.92
C ASP A 79 4.54 2.16 -6.46
N VAL A 80 4.75 3.30 -5.81
CA VAL A 80 5.24 3.42 -4.43
C VAL A 80 4.62 4.61 -3.71
N ASP A 81 4.07 4.36 -2.52
CA ASP A 81 3.67 5.39 -1.57
C ASP A 81 4.79 5.60 -0.53
N PRO A 82 5.12 6.85 -0.17
CA PRO A 82 6.17 7.13 0.83
C PRO A 82 5.79 6.63 2.23
N VAL A 83 4.51 6.58 2.56
CA VAL A 83 3.91 6.08 3.80
C VAL A 83 2.68 5.23 3.47
N PHE A 84 2.10 4.56 4.45
CA PHE A 84 0.83 3.88 4.28
C PHE A 84 -0.25 4.84 3.74
N ALA A 85 -0.87 4.48 2.62
CA ALA A 85 -1.89 5.27 1.92
C ALA A 85 -3.12 4.44 1.53
N ASN A 86 -3.54 3.53 2.42
CA ASN A 86 -4.77 2.75 2.25
C ASN A 86 -5.74 3.03 3.42
N THR A 87 -6.91 2.40 3.42
CA THR A 87 -7.93 2.67 4.44
C THR A 87 -7.57 2.06 5.80
N ASP A 88 -8.04 2.69 6.88
CA ASP A 88 -7.81 2.19 8.23
C ASP A 88 -8.49 0.83 8.45
N GLU A 89 -9.66 0.58 7.84
CA GLU A 89 -10.35 -0.71 7.94
C GLU A 89 -9.50 -1.84 7.34
N TRP A 90 -8.77 -1.58 6.25
CA TRP A 90 -7.84 -2.55 5.70
C TRP A 90 -6.69 -2.83 6.67
N TYR A 91 -6.15 -1.79 7.28
CA TYR A 91 -5.06 -1.91 8.24
C TYR A 91 -5.48 -2.70 9.49
N GLU A 92 -6.67 -2.43 9.99
CA GLU A 92 -7.24 -3.09 11.16
C GLU A 92 -7.58 -4.56 10.90
N ALA A 93 -7.91 -4.92 9.66
CA ALA A 93 -8.13 -6.31 9.24
C ALA A 93 -6.85 -7.18 9.29
N ILE A 94 -5.67 -6.57 9.37
CA ILE A 94 -4.40 -7.29 9.59
C ILE A 94 -4.32 -7.67 11.08
N PRO A 95 -3.97 -8.93 11.41
CA PRO A 95 -3.66 -9.32 12.79
C PRO A 95 -2.65 -8.37 13.43
N GLU A 96 -2.90 -7.97 14.68
CA GLU A 96 -2.16 -6.90 15.35
C GLU A 96 -0.65 -7.19 15.43
N ASP A 97 -0.27 -8.45 15.64
CA ASP A 97 1.10 -8.96 15.68
C ASP A 97 1.81 -8.94 14.32
N MET A 98 1.07 -8.80 13.22
CA MET A 98 1.58 -8.74 11.85
C MET A 98 1.47 -7.36 11.20
N ARG A 99 0.94 -6.35 11.91
CA ARG A 99 0.75 -5.01 11.35
C ARG A 99 2.09 -4.34 11.06
N PRO A 100 2.39 -4.00 9.79
CA PRO A 100 3.57 -3.23 9.47
C PRO A 100 3.44 -1.79 9.98
N SER A 101 4.55 -1.15 10.35
CA SER A 101 4.55 0.29 10.65
C SER A 101 3.99 1.08 9.47
N LYS A 102 3.06 2.02 9.72
CA LYS A 102 2.54 2.92 8.69
C LYS A 102 3.61 3.90 8.17
N ASP A 103 4.63 4.15 8.98
CA ASP A 103 5.72 5.09 8.69
C ASP A 103 6.87 4.42 7.91
N GLN A 104 6.55 3.81 6.76
CA GLN A 104 7.54 3.25 5.82
C GLN A 104 6.96 3.28 4.39
N PRO A 105 7.77 3.08 3.33
CA PRO A 105 7.24 2.96 1.98
C PRO A 105 6.34 1.72 1.81
N TYR A 106 5.28 1.88 1.03
CA TYR A 106 4.41 0.80 0.59
C TYR A 106 4.43 0.71 -0.93
N TYR A 107 4.40 -0.50 -1.46
CA TYR A 107 4.57 -0.77 -2.88
C TYR A 107 3.32 -1.38 -3.47
N HIS A 108 3.02 -1.01 -4.70
CA HIS A 108 2.04 -1.68 -5.54
C HIS A 108 2.74 -2.62 -6.53
N LEU A 109 2.25 -3.86 -6.61
CA LEU A 109 2.87 -4.91 -7.40
C LEU A 109 1.86 -5.56 -8.34
N PHE A 110 2.29 -5.83 -9.58
CA PHE A 110 1.66 -6.84 -10.41
C PHE A 110 2.18 -8.21 -9.95
N ALA A 111 1.38 -8.88 -9.12
CA ALA A 111 1.78 -10.08 -8.38
C ALA A 111 1.18 -11.36 -8.96
N GLU A 112 1.91 -12.46 -8.79
CA GLU A 112 1.47 -13.79 -9.17
C GLU A 112 1.87 -14.83 -8.14
N ASN A 113 1.11 -15.93 -8.13
CA ASN A 113 1.46 -17.19 -7.50
C ASN A 113 1.07 -18.34 -8.43
N ASP A 114 1.27 -19.58 -7.99
CA ASP A 114 0.96 -20.80 -8.76
C ASP A 114 -0.47 -20.90 -9.31
N LYS A 115 -1.41 -20.07 -8.83
CA LYS A 115 -2.83 -20.19 -9.12
C LYS A 115 -3.41 -19.00 -9.87
N THR A 116 -2.91 -17.79 -9.66
CA THR A 116 -3.58 -16.57 -10.14
C THR A 116 -2.68 -15.34 -10.13
N HIS A 117 -3.16 -14.30 -10.81
CA HIS A 117 -2.57 -12.97 -10.90
C HIS A 117 -3.46 -11.94 -10.19
N TYR A 118 -2.84 -10.96 -9.53
CA TYR A 118 -3.53 -9.89 -8.81
C TYR A 118 -2.62 -8.69 -8.54
N VAL A 119 -3.22 -7.54 -8.22
CA VAL A 119 -2.48 -6.38 -7.70
C VAL A 119 -2.32 -6.52 -6.18
N ALA A 120 -1.10 -6.39 -5.69
CA ALA A 120 -0.77 -6.43 -4.26
C ALA A 120 -0.37 -5.04 -3.74
N TYR A 121 -0.68 -4.77 -2.47
CA TYR A 121 -0.21 -3.60 -1.73
C TYR A 121 0.56 -4.08 -0.49
N VAL A 122 1.86 -3.78 -0.43
CA VAL A 122 2.78 -4.45 0.50
C VAL A 122 3.78 -3.46 1.10
N SER A 123 4.04 -3.57 2.40
CA SER A 123 5.07 -2.77 3.08
C SER A 123 6.48 -3.17 2.66
N GLU A 124 7.40 -2.20 2.65
CA GLU A 124 8.81 -2.42 2.31
C GLU A 124 9.46 -3.57 3.09
N GLY A 125 9.23 -3.63 4.42
CA GLY A 125 9.83 -4.66 5.29
C GLY A 125 9.38 -6.09 5.00
N ASN A 126 8.30 -6.27 4.22
CA ASN A 126 7.77 -7.58 3.83
C ASN A 126 8.23 -8.04 2.46
N LEU A 127 9.03 -7.23 1.76
CA LEU A 127 9.59 -7.56 0.46
C LEU A 127 11.07 -7.92 0.58
N VAL A 128 11.51 -8.82 -0.29
CA VAL A 128 12.93 -9.07 -0.58
C VAL A 128 13.13 -9.12 -2.09
N PRO A 129 14.35 -8.84 -2.59
CA PRO A 129 14.66 -9.03 -3.99
C PRO A 129 14.36 -10.47 -4.43
N ASP A 130 13.92 -10.58 -5.67
CA ASP A 130 13.81 -11.85 -6.34
C ASP A 130 14.88 -11.90 -7.43
N ASP A 131 15.90 -12.71 -7.17
CA ASP A 131 17.06 -12.86 -8.05
C ASP A 131 16.85 -13.94 -9.13
N SER A 132 15.64 -14.48 -9.27
CA SER A 132 15.34 -15.43 -10.34
C SER A 132 15.20 -14.73 -11.69
N ASP A 133 15.75 -15.37 -12.72
CA ASP A 133 15.60 -14.96 -14.12
C ASP A 133 14.25 -15.38 -14.72
N ASP A 134 13.31 -15.88 -13.92
CA ASP A 134 12.00 -16.27 -14.41
C ASP A 134 11.13 -15.01 -14.61
N PRO A 135 10.45 -14.85 -15.75
CA PRO A 135 9.58 -13.71 -15.97
C PRO A 135 8.32 -13.81 -15.10
N VAL A 136 7.88 -12.67 -14.56
CA VAL A 136 6.54 -12.53 -13.99
C VAL A 136 5.53 -12.43 -15.12
N THR A 137 4.46 -13.22 -15.05
CA THR A 137 3.48 -13.45 -16.12
C THR A 137 2.16 -12.70 -15.95
N HIS A 138 2.09 -11.73 -15.03
CA HIS A 138 0.90 -10.90 -14.84
C HIS A 138 0.47 -10.21 -16.16
N PRO A 139 -0.80 -10.33 -16.58
CA PRO A 139 -1.26 -9.92 -17.91
C PRO A 139 -1.12 -8.41 -18.18
N ASP A 140 -1.08 -7.59 -17.12
CA ASP A 140 -0.90 -6.15 -17.25
C ASP A 140 0.57 -5.73 -17.46
N ILE A 141 1.55 -6.57 -17.12
CA ILE A 141 2.98 -6.21 -17.25
C ILE A 141 3.32 -5.80 -18.68
N PRO A 142 2.94 -6.55 -19.74
CA PRO A 142 3.21 -6.16 -21.12
C PRO A 142 2.57 -4.83 -21.56
N HIS A 143 1.62 -4.26 -20.81
CA HIS A 143 1.04 -2.96 -21.13
C HIS A 143 1.89 -1.79 -20.64
N PHE A 144 2.60 -1.96 -19.53
CA PHE A 144 3.38 -0.90 -18.88
C PHE A 144 4.88 -1.07 -19.02
N PHE A 145 5.36 -2.30 -19.14
CA PHE A 145 6.78 -2.63 -19.03
C PHE A 145 7.30 -3.43 -20.22
N GLU A 146 8.60 -3.30 -20.44
CA GLU A 146 9.43 -4.16 -21.28
C GLU A 146 10.46 -4.87 -20.41
N ARG A 147 10.72 -6.14 -20.71
CA ARG A 147 11.68 -6.94 -19.95
C ARG A 147 13.12 -6.56 -20.33
N THR A 148 13.98 -6.38 -19.34
CA THR A 148 15.42 -6.11 -19.49
C THR A 148 16.24 -7.13 -18.67
N PRO A 149 17.57 -7.18 -18.83
CA PRO A 149 18.43 -8.00 -17.99
C PRO A 149 18.37 -7.63 -16.49
N GLU A 150 18.04 -6.38 -16.16
CA GLU A 150 17.98 -5.84 -14.80
C GLU A 150 16.56 -5.89 -14.19
N GLY A 151 15.58 -6.48 -14.89
CA GLY A 151 14.18 -6.56 -14.47
C GLY A 151 13.23 -6.06 -15.55
N TYR A 152 12.45 -5.03 -15.23
CA TYR A 152 11.46 -4.45 -16.14
C TYR A 152 11.65 -2.94 -16.26
N ALA A 153 11.69 -2.43 -17.49
CA ALA A 153 11.76 -1.00 -17.78
C ALA A 153 10.39 -0.49 -18.20
N LEU A 154 10.01 0.71 -17.74
CA LEU A 154 8.74 1.33 -18.12
C LEU A 154 8.75 1.64 -19.63
N LYS A 155 7.66 1.33 -20.31
CA LYS A 155 7.46 1.68 -21.71
C LYS A 155 7.40 3.19 -21.86
N THR A 156 8.30 3.74 -22.64
CA THR A 156 8.18 5.12 -23.10
C THR A 156 7.03 5.17 -24.10
N MET A 157 5.89 5.76 -23.72
CA MET A 157 4.85 6.07 -24.69
C MET A 157 5.38 7.18 -25.60
N HIS A 158 6.01 6.79 -26.71
CA HIS A 158 6.25 7.72 -27.82
C HIS A 158 4.88 8.04 -28.42
N SER A 159 4.30 9.19 -28.03
CA SER A 159 3.29 9.86 -28.84
C SER A 159 3.96 10.25 -30.15
N ASN A 160 3.52 9.65 -31.25
CA ASN A 160 3.93 10.00 -32.60
C ASN A 160 2.80 10.78 -33.26
#